data_AF-A0A6B1H5B3-F1
#
_entry.id   AF-A0A6B1H5B3-F1
#
_cell.length_a   1.000
_cell.length_b   1.000
_cell.length_c   1.000
_cell.angle_alpha   90.00
_cell.angle_beta   90.00
_cell.angle_gamma   90.00
#
_symmetry.space_group_name_H-M   'P 1'
#
loop_
_entity.id
_entity.type
_entity.pdbx_description
1 polymer ?
#
loop_
_entity_poly.entity_id
_entity_poly.type
_entity_poly.pdbx_seq_one_letter_code
_entity_poly.pdbx_strand_id
1 'polypeptide(L)'
;FGENGIVDLAKDLGPGDFELNNITHGAPPIVVADTVVVGSKIFDYGMHNNSPPGHIRAYDARTGKFKWRFHTIPREGEPFVETWENDSWKKAGNTNAWSMLAGDDELGLVYLPTSTPTNDYWGGKRPGANVYAESILCLDAASGERVWHFQTVHHGVWDYDVASAPNLVDVVVDGNPIKAVAQVSKTGFTYVFDRVTGKPVWPIEERLVPQSDVPGEKSYPTQPHPTKPPPFERIGITEDDLIDFTPELKAEAVEIAKRYRLGPIFTPPIVKDAGGKLGTIVVPGAAGGANFPGASVDPETGILYVESQTNPIGMAVVPTKPGTSDWDYVIAYQPTRGPQGLPLVKPPYRRITAIDLNTGEHVWQIPFGNGPTNHPAIKDLNLGPLGSPYGDTVAEGGILLTKTLLISYLSKWGELGRRAQGTFLRAFDKKTGELLAEVDVEIRLHGALMTYMHKGRQYVAVAGGGRRGDGELVALALPKDTSTVPARP
;
A
#
# COMPACT_ATOMS: atom_id res chain seq x y z
N PHE A 1 15.35 5.49 29.43
CA PHE A 1 14.23 5.48 28.49
C PHE A 1 13.04 4.79 29.14
N GLY A 2 11.89 5.44 29.20
CA GLY A 2 10.67 4.94 29.83
C GLY A 2 10.90 4.44 31.26
N GLU A 3 10.13 3.42 31.65
CA GLU A 3 10.31 2.65 32.87
C GLU A 3 11.13 1.39 32.54
N ASN A 4 12.36 1.28 33.04
CA ASN A 4 13.27 0.14 32.79
C ASN A 4 13.53 -0.16 31.30
N GLY A 5 13.57 0.86 30.44
CA GLY A 5 13.80 0.70 29.01
C GLY A 5 12.53 0.53 28.17
N ILE A 6 11.34 0.58 28.79
CA ILE A 6 10.07 0.30 28.14
C ILE A 6 9.12 1.49 28.30
N VAL A 7 8.39 1.83 27.23
CA VAL A 7 7.26 2.76 27.25
C VAL A 7 5.99 1.96 26.97
N ASP A 8 5.01 2.07 27.86
CA ASP A 8 3.69 1.48 27.66
C ASP A 8 2.82 2.44 26.85
N LEU A 9 2.70 2.12 25.55
CA LEU A 9 1.94 2.94 24.61
C LEU A 9 0.45 3.04 24.96
N ALA A 10 -0.12 2.08 25.69
CA ALA A 10 -1.56 2.09 26.01
C ALA A 10 -1.94 3.26 26.92
N LYS A 11 -1.02 3.71 27.79
CA LYS A 11 -1.26 4.80 28.75
C LYS A 11 -1.55 6.15 28.09
N ASP A 12 -1.05 6.37 26.86
CA ASP A 12 -1.10 7.67 26.18
C ASP A 12 -2.12 7.74 25.02
N LEU A 13 -2.93 6.69 24.82
CA LEU A 13 -4.01 6.69 23.81
C LEU A 13 -5.06 7.79 24.09
N GLY A 14 -5.23 8.14 25.36
CA GLY A 14 -6.22 9.10 25.82
C GLY A 14 -7.50 8.42 26.33
N PRO A 15 -8.46 9.21 26.84
CA PRO A 15 -9.69 8.68 27.41
C PRO A 15 -10.60 8.08 26.33
N GLY A 16 -11.25 6.96 26.66
CA GLY A 16 -12.29 6.33 25.86
C GLY A 16 -12.54 4.89 26.28
N ASP A 17 -13.73 4.38 25.95
CA ASP A 17 -14.07 2.96 26.10
C ASP A 17 -13.81 2.27 24.76
N PHE A 18 -12.64 1.66 24.64
CA PHE A 18 -12.13 1.09 23.39
C PHE A 18 -11.96 -0.43 23.49
N GLU A 19 -12.18 -1.13 22.39
CA GLU A 19 -11.79 -2.53 22.25
C GLU A 19 -10.26 -2.65 22.07
N LEU A 20 -9.51 -2.57 23.17
CA LEU A 20 -8.04 -2.53 23.14
C LEU A 20 -7.38 -3.79 22.56
N ASN A 21 -8.11 -4.91 22.43
CA ASN A 21 -7.61 -6.09 21.73
C ASN A 21 -7.48 -5.88 20.21
N ASN A 22 -8.10 -4.83 19.66
CA ASN A 22 -8.01 -4.51 18.24
C ASN A 22 -6.77 -3.70 17.87
N ILE A 23 -5.97 -3.20 18.84
CA ILE A 23 -4.78 -2.38 18.57
C ILE A 23 -3.48 -3.12 18.90
N THR A 24 -2.51 -3.00 18.00
CA THR A 24 -1.14 -3.48 18.14
C THR A 24 -0.15 -2.54 17.43
N HIS A 25 1.11 -2.94 17.34
CA HIS A 25 2.15 -2.21 16.61
C HIS A 25 2.89 -3.17 15.68
N GLY A 26 3.10 -2.77 14.41
CA GLY A 26 3.65 -3.63 13.37
C GLY A 26 4.87 -3.04 12.65
N ALA A 27 4.80 -1.77 12.25
CA ALA A 27 5.91 -1.04 11.65
C ALA A 27 6.88 -0.49 12.72
N PRO A 28 8.17 -0.25 12.39
CA PRO A 28 9.08 0.42 13.31
C PRO A 28 8.68 1.88 13.56
N PRO A 29 8.95 2.44 14.75
CA PRO A 29 8.87 3.88 14.96
C PRO A 29 9.95 4.62 14.17
N ILE A 30 9.75 5.93 13.96
CA ILE A 30 10.77 6.82 13.40
C ILE A 30 11.28 7.78 14.48
N VAL A 31 12.56 8.12 14.40
CA VAL A 31 13.16 9.19 15.20
C VAL A 31 13.43 10.37 14.27
N VAL A 32 12.88 11.53 14.60
CA VAL A 32 13.19 12.80 13.93
C VAL A 32 13.75 13.74 14.99
N ALA A 33 14.99 14.17 14.82
CA ALA A 33 15.78 14.85 15.84
C ALA A 33 15.79 14.10 17.20
N ASP A 34 15.11 14.65 18.22
CA ASP A 34 15.03 14.07 19.57
C ASP A 34 13.68 13.39 19.86
N THR A 35 12.85 13.18 18.84
CA THR A 35 11.46 12.74 19.00
C THR A 35 11.22 11.40 18.33
N VAL A 36 10.78 10.41 19.12
CA VAL A 36 10.29 9.12 18.64
C VAL A 36 8.81 9.26 18.31
N VAL A 37 8.44 9.11 17.04
CA VAL A 37 7.05 9.14 16.57
C VAL A 37 6.56 7.73 16.30
N VAL A 38 5.39 7.39 16.85
CA VAL A 38 4.77 6.06 16.74
C VAL A 38 3.40 6.13 16.09
N GLY A 39 3.15 5.20 15.17
CA GLY A 39 1.82 4.87 14.68
C GLY A 39 1.17 3.71 15.46
N SER A 40 0.24 3.03 14.81
CA SER A 40 -0.43 1.83 15.34
C SER A 40 -1.00 0.99 14.20
N LYS A 41 -1.18 -0.30 14.46
CA LYS A 41 -1.94 -1.21 13.60
C LYS A 41 -3.23 -1.56 14.32
N ILE A 42 -4.38 -1.31 13.69
CA ILE A 42 -5.69 -1.56 14.28
C ILE A 42 -6.45 -2.54 13.37
N PHE A 43 -7.34 -3.36 13.93
CA PHE A 43 -8.09 -4.36 13.19
C PHE A 43 -9.24 -3.73 12.38
N ASP A 44 -9.29 -4.04 11.09
CA ASP A 44 -10.14 -3.36 10.09
C ASP A 44 -11.63 -3.75 10.20
N TYR A 45 -11.92 -4.93 10.74
CA TYR A 45 -13.27 -5.53 10.72
C TYR A 45 -13.84 -5.76 12.11
N GLY A 46 -13.61 -4.82 13.05
CA GLY A 46 -14.23 -4.86 14.36
C GLY A 46 -15.76 -5.00 14.26
N MET A 47 -16.37 -5.83 15.12
CA MET A 47 -17.84 -6.01 15.13
C MET A 47 -18.54 -4.93 15.96
N HIS A 48 -17.81 -4.16 16.75
CA HIS A 48 -18.33 -3.11 17.61
C HIS A 48 -17.87 -1.72 17.12
N ASN A 49 -18.71 -0.70 17.34
CA ASN A 49 -18.40 0.69 16.96
C ASN A 49 -17.70 1.43 18.12
N ASN A 50 -16.59 0.83 18.56
CA ASN A 50 -15.71 1.33 19.62
C ASN A 50 -14.24 0.88 19.40
N SER A 51 -13.84 0.65 18.14
CA SER A 51 -12.44 0.43 17.81
C SER A 51 -11.57 1.59 18.33
N PRO A 52 -10.36 1.32 18.82
CA PRO A 52 -9.47 2.38 19.27
C PRO A 52 -9.12 3.34 18.11
N PRO A 53 -8.90 4.62 18.40
CA PRO A 53 -8.45 5.57 17.40
C PRO A 53 -6.97 5.39 17.09
N GLY A 54 -6.59 5.68 15.87
CA GLY A 54 -5.25 5.60 15.31
C GLY A 54 -4.36 6.79 15.58
N HIS A 55 -4.54 7.44 16.73
CA HIS A 55 -3.85 8.68 17.06
C HIS A 55 -2.32 8.52 17.01
N ILE A 56 -1.65 9.49 16.40
CA ILE A 56 -0.19 9.54 16.33
C ILE A 56 0.32 10.06 17.67
N ARG A 57 1.35 9.42 18.21
CA ARG A 57 1.95 9.79 19.49
C ARG A 57 3.43 9.99 19.34
N ALA A 58 3.99 10.83 20.19
CA ALA A 58 5.42 11.07 20.21
C ALA A 58 6.01 11.10 21.63
N TYR A 59 7.27 10.71 21.69
CA TYR A 59 8.02 10.53 22.91
C TYR A 59 9.42 11.13 22.77
N ASP A 60 9.96 11.63 23.87
CA ASP A 60 11.35 12.06 23.92
C ASP A 60 12.28 10.85 23.76
N ALA A 61 13.20 10.90 22.80
CA ALA A 61 14.05 9.77 22.41
C ALA A 61 15.04 9.34 23.51
N ARG A 62 15.36 10.21 24.47
CA ARG A 62 16.33 9.92 25.54
C ARG A 62 15.62 9.37 26.77
N THR A 63 14.49 9.96 27.12
CA THR A 63 13.79 9.73 28.38
C THR A 63 12.59 8.82 28.21
N GLY A 64 12.01 8.69 27.03
CA GLY A 64 10.75 7.98 26.78
C GLY A 64 9.52 8.71 27.32
N LYS A 65 9.65 9.98 27.73
CA LYS A 65 8.52 10.79 28.21
C LYS A 65 7.59 11.12 27.05
N PHE A 66 6.28 10.99 27.27
CA PHE A 66 5.26 11.44 26.33
C PHE A 66 5.43 12.95 26.05
N LYS A 67 5.43 13.32 24.76
CA LYS A 67 5.53 14.72 24.31
C LYS A 67 4.17 15.23 23.86
N TRP A 68 3.57 14.57 22.88
CA TRP A 68 2.32 15.02 22.26
C TRP A 68 1.55 13.85 21.63
N ARG A 69 0.27 14.12 21.34
CA ARG A 69 -0.62 13.24 20.58
C ARG A 69 -1.37 14.07 19.54
N PHE A 70 -1.37 13.61 18.31
CA PHE A 70 -2.18 14.16 17.23
C PHE A 70 -3.43 13.30 17.03
N HIS A 71 -4.61 13.93 17.08
CA HIS A 71 -5.87 13.24 16.86
C HIS A 71 -6.15 13.09 15.36
N THR A 72 -5.93 11.89 14.83
CA THR A 72 -6.24 11.56 13.42
C THR A 72 -7.75 11.55 13.13
N ILE A 73 -8.56 11.28 14.15
CA ILE A 73 -10.00 11.55 14.19
C ILE A 73 -10.18 12.81 15.05
N PRO A 74 -10.52 13.97 14.47
CA PRO A 74 -10.65 15.23 15.19
C PRO A 74 -11.66 15.17 16.32
N ARG A 75 -11.42 15.95 17.38
CA ARG A 75 -12.33 16.13 18.51
C ARG A 75 -13.11 17.44 18.42
N GLU A 76 -14.08 17.61 19.31
CA GLU A 76 -14.83 18.86 19.45
C GLU A 76 -13.89 20.08 19.51
N GLY A 77 -14.13 21.06 18.63
CA GLY A 77 -13.33 22.28 18.51
C GLY A 77 -12.03 22.15 17.70
N GLU A 78 -11.66 20.95 17.25
CA GLU A 78 -10.49 20.74 16.39
C GLU A 78 -10.85 20.92 14.90
N PRO A 79 -9.91 21.38 14.05
CA PRO A 79 -10.14 21.50 12.62
C PRO A 79 -10.59 20.18 11.97
N PHE A 80 -11.51 20.27 11.01
CA PHE A 80 -12.07 19.17 10.22
C PHE A 80 -13.02 18.23 10.97
N VAL A 81 -13.37 18.52 12.23
CA VAL A 81 -14.42 17.78 12.96
C VAL A 81 -15.76 17.81 12.22
N GLU A 82 -16.05 18.89 11.49
CA GLU A 82 -17.25 19.04 10.66
C GLU A 82 -17.33 18.06 9.49
N THR A 83 -16.21 17.43 9.10
CA THR A 83 -16.17 16.39 8.06
C THR A 83 -16.63 15.03 8.56
N TRP A 84 -16.88 14.90 9.87
CA TRP A 84 -17.45 13.72 10.53
C TRP A 84 -18.88 14.05 10.94
N GLU A 85 -19.79 13.90 9.98
CA GLU A 85 -21.20 14.22 10.16
C GLU A 85 -21.81 13.39 11.30
N ASN A 86 -22.89 13.90 11.89
CA ASN A 86 -23.64 13.26 12.98
C ASN A 86 -22.79 12.91 14.22
N ASP A 87 -21.76 13.71 14.51
CA ASP A 87 -20.82 13.49 15.61
C ASP A 87 -20.14 12.10 15.58
N SER A 88 -20.01 11.51 14.39
CA SER A 88 -19.47 10.17 14.23
C SER A 88 -18.03 10.02 14.76
N TRP A 89 -17.28 11.12 14.78
CA TRP A 89 -15.94 11.23 15.39
C TRP A 89 -15.89 10.78 16.87
N LYS A 90 -17.02 10.80 17.60
CA LYS A 90 -17.09 10.35 19.01
C LYS A 90 -16.95 8.84 19.18
N LYS A 91 -17.18 8.07 18.12
CA LYS A 91 -17.25 6.60 18.13
C LYS A 91 -16.36 5.92 17.10
N ALA A 92 -16.06 6.60 16.00
CA ALA A 92 -15.19 6.07 14.95
C ALA A 92 -13.81 5.68 15.51
N GLY A 93 -13.24 4.62 14.95
CA GLY A 93 -11.89 4.13 15.24
C GLY A 93 -11.03 4.04 13.98
N ASN A 94 -9.85 3.42 14.11
CA ASN A 94 -8.82 3.36 13.07
C ASN A 94 -8.31 4.76 12.67
N THR A 95 -8.16 5.05 11.38
CA THR A 95 -7.43 6.24 10.92
C THR A 95 -5.99 6.25 11.47
N ASN A 96 -5.35 5.08 11.45
CA ASN A 96 -4.05 4.83 12.04
C ASN A 96 -2.94 4.84 10.98
N ALA A 97 -1.71 5.15 11.40
CA ALA A 97 -0.53 4.92 10.58
C ALA A 97 0.06 3.55 10.96
N TRP A 98 -0.26 2.51 10.19
CA TRP A 98 0.23 1.15 10.45
C TRP A 98 1.50 0.78 9.69
N SER A 99 1.84 1.56 8.67
CA SER A 99 3.02 1.38 7.84
C SER A 99 4.19 2.24 8.33
N MET A 100 5.33 2.12 7.63
CA MET A 100 6.53 2.91 7.89
C MET A 100 6.26 4.41 7.66
N LEU A 101 6.93 5.25 8.46
CA LEU A 101 6.85 6.70 8.40
C LEU A 101 8.08 7.27 7.67
N ALA A 102 8.04 8.54 7.28
CA ALA A 102 9.20 9.26 6.76
C ALA A 102 9.47 10.52 7.58
N GLY A 103 10.74 10.94 7.65
CA GLY A 103 11.16 12.08 8.45
C GLY A 103 12.25 12.88 7.74
N ASP A 104 12.19 14.20 7.88
CA ASP A 104 13.21 15.13 7.41
C ASP A 104 13.83 15.82 8.63
N ASP A 105 15.02 15.39 9.02
CA ASP A 105 15.73 15.92 10.20
C ASP A 105 16.12 17.40 10.04
N GLU A 106 16.38 17.86 8.82
CA GLU A 106 16.74 19.27 8.57
C GLU A 106 15.53 20.19 8.78
N LEU A 107 14.36 19.73 8.36
CA LEU A 107 13.11 20.49 8.48
C LEU A 107 12.40 20.26 9.82
N GLY A 108 12.75 19.20 10.56
CA GLY A 108 12.04 18.79 11.76
C GLY A 108 10.63 18.25 11.48
N LEU A 109 10.40 17.71 10.28
CA LEU A 109 9.08 17.27 9.82
C LEU A 109 8.96 15.75 9.78
N VAL A 110 7.78 15.24 10.11
CA VAL A 110 7.41 13.83 9.97
C VAL A 110 6.19 13.68 9.07
N TYR A 111 6.22 12.68 8.18
CA TYR A 111 5.20 12.40 7.18
C TYR A 111 4.58 11.04 7.46
N LEU A 112 3.25 11.02 7.62
CA LEU A 112 2.51 9.86 8.11
C LEU A 112 1.43 9.45 7.12
N PRO A 113 1.44 8.19 6.66
CA PRO A 113 0.39 7.64 5.82
C PRO A 113 -0.71 7.02 6.71
N THR A 114 -1.94 7.50 6.60
CA THR A 114 -3.06 7.05 7.45
C THR A 114 -4.01 6.10 6.72
N SER A 115 -4.70 5.27 7.50
CA SER A 115 -5.62 4.24 7.02
C SER A 115 -7.08 4.68 6.99
N THR A 116 -7.90 3.77 6.49
CA THR A 116 -9.37 3.83 6.48
C THR A 116 -9.92 3.83 7.92
N PRO A 117 -11.03 4.54 8.22
CA PRO A 117 -11.69 4.47 9.52
C PRO A 117 -12.60 3.24 9.62
N THR A 118 -12.78 2.70 10.84
CA THR A 118 -13.69 1.57 11.05
C THR A 118 -15.13 1.97 10.70
N ASN A 119 -15.93 1.17 9.99
CA ASN A 119 -15.59 -0.08 9.30
C ASN A 119 -15.10 0.20 7.87
N ASP A 120 -14.09 -0.54 7.40
CA ASP A 120 -13.39 -0.24 6.14
C ASP A 120 -14.20 -0.39 4.86
N TYR A 121 -15.34 -1.10 4.89
CA TYR A 121 -16.16 -1.39 3.69
C TYR A 121 -17.61 -0.93 3.78
N TRP A 122 -18.00 -0.32 4.91
CA TRP A 122 -19.29 0.32 5.08
C TRP A 122 -19.19 1.46 6.11
N GLY A 123 -19.41 2.68 5.65
CA GLY A 123 -19.26 3.94 6.37
C GLY A 123 -20.56 4.55 6.91
N GLY A 124 -21.68 3.82 6.92
CA GLY A 124 -23.00 4.37 7.31
C GLY A 124 -23.11 4.93 8.73
N LYS A 125 -22.16 4.62 9.63
CA LYS A 125 -22.04 5.24 10.97
C LYS A 125 -21.01 6.37 11.07
N ARG A 126 -20.35 6.69 9.95
CA ARG A 126 -19.35 7.76 9.81
C ARG A 126 -19.58 8.60 8.54
N PRO A 127 -20.79 9.17 8.33
CA PRO A 127 -21.03 10.00 7.17
C PRO A 127 -20.08 11.21 7.09
N GLY A 128 -19.83 11.69 5.88
CA GLY A 128 -18.91 12.80 5.59
C GLY A 128 -17.55 12.34 5.07
N ALA A 129 -16.66 13.29 4.75
CA ALA A 129 -15.37 13.00 4.13
C ALA A 129 -14.37 12.28 5.05
N ASN A 130 -14.58 12.35 6.37
CA ASN A 130 -13.77 11.69 7.39
C ASN A 130 -12.30 12.14 7.44
N VAL A 131 -11.99 13.44 7.30
CA VAL A 131 -10.61 13.95 7.40
C VAL A 131 -10.10 13.74 8.84
N TYR A 132 -8.98 13.06 9.11
CA TYR A 132 -7.79 12.83 8.28
C TYR A 132 -7.60 11.37 7.81
N ALA A 133 -8.67 10.64 7.49
CA ALA A 133 -8.57 9.30 6.92
C ALA A 133 -7.86 9.26 5.57
N GLU A 134 -7.20 8.13 5.27
CA GLU A 134 -6.58 7.85 3.97
C GLU A 134 -5.76 9.04 3.45
N SER A 135 -5.02 9.67 4.35
CA SER A 135 -4.30 10.93 4.14
C SER A 135 -2.80 10.76 4.28
N ILE A 136 -2.07 11.65 3.62
CA ILE A 136 -0.68 11.98 3.92
C ILE A 136 -0.73 13.15 4.91
N LEU A 137 -0.28 12.93 6.13
CA LEU A 137 -0.17 13.96 7.16
C LEU A 137 1.28 14.42 7.30
N CYS A 138 1.51 15.73 7.33
CA CYS A 138 2.80 16.29 7.71
C CYS A 138 2.67 17.03 9.05
N LEU A 139 3.44 16.60 10.04
CA LEU A 139 3.47 17.20 11.36
C LEU A 139 4.86 17.74 11.68
N ASP A 140 4.92 18.82 12.45
CA ASP A 140 6.13 19.22 13.14
C ASP A 140 6.47 18.14 14.19
N ALA A 141 7.66 17.55 14.10
CA ALA A 141 8.02 16.41 14.94
C ALA A 141 8.13 16.78 16.42
N ALA A 142 8.51 18.02 16.75
CA ALA A 142 8.74 18.43 18.13
C ALA A 142 7.43 18.70 18.89
N SER A 143 6.45 19.30 18.23
CA SER A 143 5.18 19.78 18.81
C SER A 143 3.96 18.93 18.45
N GLY A 144 4.00 18.20 17.33
CA GLY A 144 2.86 17.49 16.78
C GLY A 144 1.87 18.38 16.03
N GLU A 145 2.19 19.67 15.84
CA GLU A 145 1.34 20.59 15.08
C GLU A 145 1.26 20.17 13.61
N ARG A 146 0.05 20.22 13.04
CA ARG A 146 -0.17 19.91 11.63
C ARG A 146 0.35 21.03 10.75
N VAL A 147 1.35 20.73 9.93
CA VAL A 147 1.88 21.65 8.92
C VAL A 147 0.96 21.64 7.70
N TRP A 148 0.75 20.47 7.11
CA TRP A 148 -0.16 20.27 5.99
C TRP A 148 -0.69 18.84 5.97
N HIS A 149 -1.72 18.59 5.17
CA HIS A 149 -2.19 17.23 4.88
C HIS A 149 -2.80 17.17 3.50
N PHE A 150 -2.94 15.97 2.95
CA PHE A 150 -3.72 15.70 1.76
C PHE A 150 -4.46 14.37 1.91
N GLN A 151 -5.79 14.39 1.74
CA GLN A 151 -6.63 13.20 1.78
C GLN A 151 -6.72 12.56 0.38
N THR A 152 -6.29 11.30 0.26
CA THR A 152 -6.23 10.59 -1.04
C THR A 152 -7.54 9.89 -1.40
N VAL A 153 -8.38 9.60 -0.40
CA VAL A 153 -9.72 9.02 -0.57
C VAL A 153 -10.67 9.69 0.42
N HIS A 154 -11.78 10.23 -0.09
CA HIS A 154 -12.87 10.76 0.72
C HIS A 154 -13.83 9.62 1.07
N HIS A 155 -14.18 9.47 2.35
CA HIS A 155 -15.14 8.46 2.80
C HIS A 155 -14.83 7.05 2.27
N GLY A 156 -13.66 6.49 2.58
CA GLY A 156 -13.24 5.19 2.04
C GLY A 156 -14.18 4.04 2.42
N VAL A 157 -14.49 3.20 1.44
CA VAL A 157 -15.24 1.93 1.59
C VAL A 157 -14.57 0.78 0.80
N TRP A 158 -13.26 0.89 0.58
CA TRP A 158 -12.48 -0.02 -0.27
C TRP A 158 -11.21 -0.57 0.40
N ASP A 159 -10.90 -0.15 1.63
CA ASP A 159 -9.61 -0.38 2.29
C ASP A 159 -8.44 0.14 1.42
N TYR A 160 -8.52 1.41 1.02
CA TYR A 160 -7.50 2.10 0.23
C TYR A 160 -6.58 2.96 1.10
N ASP A 161 -6.15 2.39 2.22
CA ASP A 161 -5.10 2.93 3.06
C ASP A 161 -3.92 3.49 2.26
N VAL A 162 -3.37 4.60 2.75
CA VAL A 162 -2.01 4.97 2.39
C VAL A 162 -1.09 4.00 3.14
N ALA A 163 -0.65 2.95 2.44
CA ALA A 163 -0.09 1.77 3.09
C ALA A 163 1.44 1.71 3.07
N SER A 164 2.17 2.77 2.68
CA SER A 164 3.64 2.74 2.51
C SER A 164 4.32 4.02 2.98
N ALA A 165 5.61 3.95 3.28
CA ALA A 165 6.40 5.14 3.62
C ALA A 165 6.42 6.16 2.47
N PRO A 166 6.19 7.45 2.76
CA PRO A 166 6.47 8.53 1.81
C PRO A 166 7.96 8.55 1.43
N ASN A 167 8.27 8.74 0.14
CA ASN A 167 9.64 8.90 -0.35
C ASN A 167 10.03 10.38 -0.36
N LEU A 168 11.05 10.78 0.41
CA LEU A 168 11.57 12.15 0.39
C LEU A 168 12.70 12.25 -0.63
N VAL A 169 12.59 13.19 -1.57
CA VAL A 169 13.56 13.36 -2.67
C VAL A 169 13.57 14.80 -3.14
N ASP A 170 14.71 15.29 -3.59
CA ASP A 170 14.81 16.60 -4.23
C ASP A 170 14.75 16.40 -5.76
N VAL A 171 13.89 17.16 -6.44
CA VAL A 171 13.65 17.06 -7.89
C VAL A 171 13.66 18.43 -8.54
N VAL A 172 13.78 18.47 -9.86
CA VAL A 172 13.68 19.70 -10.64
C VAL A 172 12.56 19.56 -11.66
N VAL A 173 11.45 20.29 -11.47
CA VAL A 173 10.28 20.25 -12.35
C VAL A 173 10.16 21.60 -13.06
N ASP A 174 10.16 21.58 -14.39
CA ASP A 174 10.12 22.79 -15.23
C ASP A 174 11.20 23.82 -14.86
N GLY A 175 12.38 23.34 -14.47
CA GLY A 175 13.52 24.16 -14.03
C GLY A 175 13.47 24.64 -12.58
N ASN A 176 12.40 24.33 -11.84
CA ASN A 176 12.24 24.72 -10.44
C ASN A 176 12.68 23.58 -9.50
N PRO A 177 13.65 23.82 -8.59
CA PRO A 177 14.01 22.84 -7.58
C PRO A 177 12.89 22.71 -6.53
N ILE A 178 12.50 21.49 -6.21
CA ILE A 178 11.44 21.18 -5.25
C ILE A 178 11.97 20.14 -4.27
N LYS A 179 11.85 20.43 -2.98
CA LYS A 179 11.99 19.43 -1.92
C LYS A 179 10.71 18.59 -1.93
N ALA A 180 10.70 17.46 -2.63
CA ALA A 180 9.49 16.68 -2.85
C ALA A 180 9.29 15.57 -1.81
N VAL A 181 8.02 15.18 -1.65
CA VAL A 181 7.57 13.92 -1.05
C VAL A 181 6.68 13.20 -2.07
N ALA A 182 7.00 11.95 -2.37
CA ALA A 182 6.26 11.09 -3.28
C ALA A 182 5.63 9.92 -2.51
N GLN A 183 4.31 9.77 -2.61
CA GLN A 183 3.54 8.73 -1.94
C GLN A 183 2.88 7.82 -2.97
N VAL A 184 3.27 6.55 -3.00
CA VAL A 184 2.52 5.51 -3.71
C VAL A 184 1.38 5.00 -2.85
N SER A 185 0.22 4.72 -3.46
CA SER A 185 -1.01 4.35 -2.76
C SER A 185 -1.59 3.02 -3.26
N LYS A 186 -2.43 2.39 -2.42
CA LYS A 186 -3.24 1.24 -2.81
C LYS A 186 -4.13 1.54 -4.03
N THR A 187 -4.48 2.80 -4.25
CA THR A 187 -5.26 3.26 -5.42
C THR A 187 -4.52 3.12 -6.76
N GLY A 188 -3.20 2.86 -6.76
CA GLY A 188 -2.41 2.77 -7.99
C GLY A 188 -1.87 4.10 -8.51
N PHE A 189 -2.11 5.18 -7.76
CA PHE A 189 -1.56 6.51 -8.03
C PHE A 189 -0.31 6.80 -7.21
N THR A 190 0.53 7.68 -7.76
CA THR A 190 1.62 8.35 -7.03
C THR A 190 1.21 9.81 -6.81
N TYR A 191 1.15 10.24 -5.56
CA TYR A 191 0.88 11.64 -5.19
C TYR A 191 2.20 12.33 -4.85
N VAL A 192 2.45 13.50 -5.43
CA VAL A 192 3.74 14.21 -5.27
C VAL A 192 3.50 15.65 -4.84
N PHE A 193 4.14 16.04 -3.74
CA PHE A 193 3.99 17.37 -3.14
C PHE A 193 5.36 17.97 -2.85
N ASP A 194 5.43 19.30 -2.81
CA ASP A 194 6.47 19.98 -2.05
C ASP A 194 6.31 19.61 -0.57
N ARG A 195 7.33 18.96 0.01
CA ARG A 195 7.25 18.36 1.34
C ARG A 195 7.20 19.39 2.46
N VAL A 196 7.61 20.64 2.20
CA VAL A 196 7.53 21.73 3.19
C VAL A 196 6.11 22.29 3.25
N THR A 197 5.50 22.51 2.08
CA THR A 197 4.26 23.30 1.96
C THR A 197 3.01 22.47 1.71
N GLY A 198 3.15 21.21 1.30
CA GLY A 198 2.04 20.36 0.89
C GLY A 198 1.41 20.76 -0.44
N LYS A 199 2.02 21.68 -1.19
CA LYS A 199 1.53 22.05 -2.52
C LYS A 199 1.78 20.89 -3.49
N PRO A 200 0.76 20.45 -4.25
CA PRO A 200 0.95 19.39 -5.21
C PRO A 200 1.87 19.86 -6.34
N VAL A 201 2.80 19.00 -6.76
CA VAL A 201 3.74 19.29 -7.86
C VAL A 201 3.00 19.37 -9.20
N TRP A 202 2.01 18.51 -9.40
CA TRP A 202 1.11 18.52 -10.55
C TRP A 202 -0.35 18.58 -10.10
N PRO A 203 -1.28 19.04 -10.95
CA PRO A 203 -2.69 19.12 -10.60
C PRO A 203 -3.27 17.79 -10.08
N ILE A 204 -4.17 17.89 -9.12
CA ILE A 204 -5.01 16.80 -8.63
C ILE A 204 -6.46 17.24 -8.79
N GLU A 205 -7.23 16.49 -9.56
CA GLU A 205 -8.59 16.85 -9.94
C GLU A 205 -9.62 16.07 -9.11
N GLU A 206 -10.62 16.77 -8.58
CA GLU A 206 -11.82 16.11 -8.05
C GLU A 206 -12.68 15.61 -9.21
N ARG A 207 -12.89 14.30 -9.29
CA ARG A 207 -13.71 13.68 -10.34
C ARG A 207 -14.90 12.95 -9.74
N LEU A 208 -16.06 13.08 -10.38
CA LEU A 208 -17.27 12.34 -10.00
C LEU A 208 -17.02 10.83 -10.09
N VAL A 209 -17.48 10.09 -9.07
CA VAL A 209 -17.37 8.63 -9.01
C VAL A 209 -18.74 7.98 -8.82
N PRO A 210 -18.92 6.69 -9.16
CA PRO A 210 -20.16 5.98 -8.90
C PRO A 210 -20.54 6.03 -7.42
N GLN A 211 -21.84 6.18 -7.14
CA GLN A 211 -22.36 6.31 -5.78
C GLN A 211 -22.86 4.97 -5.24
N SER A 212 -22.80 4.80 -3.92
CA SER A 212 -23.23 3.58 -3.25
C SER A 212 -24.75 3.44 -3.30
N ASP A 213 -25.20 2.20 -3.51
CA ASP A 213 -26.59 1.79 -3.41
C ASP A 213 -26.84 0.88 -2.19
N VAL A 214 -25.83 0.73 -1.31
CA VAL A 214 -25.97 0.00 -0.04
C VAL A 214 -26.80 0.84 0.94
N PRO A 215 -27.87 0.30 1.55
CA PRO A 215 -28.66 1.03 2.53
C PRO A 215 -27.83 1.60 3.68
N GLY A 216 -28.13 2.85 4.07
CA GLY A 216 -27.42 3.58 5.11
C GLY A 216 -26.04 4.10 4.72
N GLU A 217 -25.52 3.72 3.54
CA GLU A 217 -24.25 4.23 3.05
C GLU A 217 -24.41 5.56 2.31
N LYS A 218 -23.47 6.49 2.53
CA LYS A 218 -23.41 7.78 1.82
C LYS A 218 -21.98 8.02 1.34
N SER A 219 -21.63 7.39 0.21
CA SER A 219 -20.35 7.60 -0.47
C SER A 219 -20.14 9.07 -0.82
N TYR A 220 -18.87 9.50 -0.88
CA TYR A 220 -18.53 10.85 -1.30
C TYR A 220 -18.72 11.02 -2.82
N PRO A 221 -19.23 12.18 -3.30
CA PRO A 221 -19.56 12.37 -4.72
C PRO A 221 -18.35 12.38 -5.65
N THR A 222 -17.19 12.84 -5.17
CA THR A 222 -15.95 12.95 -5.95
C THR A 222 -14.79 12.22 -5.29
N GLN A 223 -13.72 11.97 -6.03
CA GLN A 223 -12.45 11.51 -5.49
C GLN A 223 -11.27 12.24 -6.16
N PRO A 224 -10.14 12.42 -5.45
CA PRO A 224 -8.96 13.03 -6.02
C PRO A 224 -8.30 12.13 -7.08
N HIS A 225 -7.95 12.70 -8.22
CA HIS A 225 -7.25 12.03 -9.32
C HIS A 225 -6.02 12.86 -9.72
N PRO A 226 -4.80 12.42 -9.37
CA PRO A 226 -3.60 13.13 -9.80
C PRO A 226 -3.45 13.05 -11.32
N THR A 227 -3.08 14.16 -11.96
CA THR A 227 -2.85 14.19 -13.41
C THR A 227 -1.50 13.61 -13.80
N LYS A 228 -0.53 13.66 -12.87
CA LYS A 228 0.80 13.07 -13.01
C LYS A 228 1.32 12.58 -11.67
N PRO A 229 2.19 11.55 -11.67
CA PRO A 229 2.47 10.66 -12.80
C PRO A 229 1.23 9.86 -13.27
N PRO A 230 1.21 9.29 -14.49
CA PRO A 230 0.18 8.32 -14.87
C PRO A 230 0.12 7.17 -13.83
N PRO A 231 -1.06 6.54 -13.63
CA PRO A 231 -1.19 5.41 -12.72
C PRO A 231 -0.16 4.33 -13.02
N PHE A 232 0.57 3.85 -12.01
CA PHE A 232 1.50 2.73 -12.17
C PHE A 232 0.76 1.38 -12.18
N GLU A 233 -0.52 1.38 -11.79
CA GLU A 233 -1.39 0.22 -11.78
C GLU A 233 -2.61 0.36 -12.67
N ARG A 234 -3.26 -0.79 -12.90
CA ARG A 234 -4.60 -0.83 -13.46
C ARG A 234 -5.59 -0.23 -12.45
N ILE A 235 -6.38 0.74 -12.90
CA ILE A 235 -7.43 1.38 -12.12
C ILE A 235 -8.79 1.16 -12.78
N GLY A 236 -9.73 0.56 -12.05
CA GLY A 236 -11.01 0.10 -12.58
C GLY A 236 -10.92 -1.16 -13.44
N ILE A 237 -12.07 -1.59 -13.92
CA ILE A 237 -12.22 -2.78 -14.76
C ILE A 237 -13.39 -2.62 -15.73
N THR A 238 -13.16 -3.05 -16.97
CA THR A 238 -14.15 -3.18 -18.04
C THR A 238 -14.08 -4.58 -18.66
N GLU A 239 -14.99 -4.92 -19.55
CA GLU A 239 -14.92 -6.19 -20.28
C GLU A 239 -13.67 -6.29 -21.18
N ASP A 240 -13.13 -5.17 -21.67
CA ASP A 240 -11.92 -5.12 -22.51
C ASP A 240 -10.65 -5.51 -21.75
N ASP A 241 -10.70 -5.42 -20.42
CA ASP A 241 -9.60 -5.77 -19.52
C ASP A 241 -9.56 -7.26 -19.20
N LEU A 242 -10.60 -8.02 -19.53
CA LEU A 242 -10.65 -9.46 -19.31
C LEU A 242 -9.68 -10.19 -20.25
N ILE A 243 -9.08 -11.28 -19.76
CA ILE A 243 -8.14 -12.08 -20.56
C ILE A 243 -8.73 -12.50 -21.90
N ASP A 244 -7.88 -12.51 -22.92
CA ASP A 244 -8.24 -12.83 -24.31
C ASP A 244 -7.17 -13.65 -25.03
N PHE A 245 -6.39 -14.45 -24.30
CA PHE A 245 -5.37 -15.34 -24.86
C PHE A 245 -5.92 -16.27 -25.95
N THR A 246 -7.17 -16.72 -25.81
CA THR A 246 -7.94 -17.41 -26.86
C THR A 246 -9.41 -16.95 -26.82
N PRO A 247 -10.18 -17.14 -27.91
CA PRO A 247 -11.62 -16.85 -27.93
C PRO A 247 -12.42 -17.58 -26.84
N GLU A 248 -12.06 -18.82 -26.54
CA GLU A 248 -12.73 -19.65 -25.52
C GLU A 248 -12.47 -19.09 -24.11
N LEU A 249 -11.22 -18.72 -23.80
CA LEU A 249 -10.87 -18.10 -22.53
C LEU A 249 -11.54 -16.73 -22.38
N LYS A 250 -11.63 -15.95 -23.45
CA LYS A 250 -12.36 -14.67 -23.44
C LYS A 250 -13.84 -14.88 -23.13
N ALA A 251 -14.49 -15.84 -23.79
CA ALA A 251 -15.90 -16.14 -23.56
C ALA A 251 -16.18 -16.57 -22.10
N GLU A 252 -15.35 -17.45 -21.55
CA GLU A 252 -15.44 -17.85 -20.14
C GLU A 252 -15.20 -16.67 -19.19
N ALA A 253 -14.25 -15.77 -19.51
CA ALA A 253 -13.97 -14.59 -18.68
C ALA A 253 -15.18 -13.65 -18.64
N VAL A 254 -15.83 -13.44 -19.79
CA VAL A 254 -17.06 -12.62 -19.90
C VAL A 254 -18.20 -13.24 -19.09
N GLU A 255 -18.42 -14.55 -19.16
CA GLU A 255 -19.44 -15.23 -18.34
C GLU A 255 -19.14 -15.12 -16.84
N ILE A 256 -17.87 -15.23 -16.44
CA ILE A 256 -17.47 -15.00 -15.05
C ILE A 256 -17.76 -13.56 -14.63
N ALA A 257 -17.40 -12.57 -15.45
CA ALA A 257 -17.55 -11.15 -15.17
C ALA A 257 -19.03 -10.71 -15.08
N LYS A 258 -19.94 -11.36 -15.83
CA LYS A 258 -21.39 -11.13 -15.73
C LYS A 258 -21.96 -11.35 -14.33
N ARG A 259 -21.29 -12.12 -13.47
CA ARG A 259 -21.70 -12.32 -12.07
C ARG A 259 -21.35 -11.13 -11.16
N TYR A 260 -20.63 -10.13 -11.66
CA TYR A 260 -20.14 -9.01 -10.88
C TYR A 260 -20.59 -7.66 -11.45
N ARG A 261 -20.52 -6.62 -10.62
CA ARG A 261 -20.53 -5.22 -11.06
C ARG A 261 -19.10 -4.85 -11.45
N LEU A 262 -18.92 -4.36 -12.67
CA LEU A 262 -17.68 -3.77 -13.16
C LEU A 262 -17.82 -2.25 -13.14
N GLY A 263 -16.70 -1.52 -13.12
CA GLY A 263 -16.73 -0.06 -13.12
C GLY A 263 -15.35 0.57 -12.97
N PRO A 264 -15.29 1.91 -13.01
CA PRO A 264 -14.07 2.66 -12.75
C PRO A 264 -13.59 2.43 -11.31
N ILE A 265 -12.36 2.89 -11.02
CA ILE A 265 -11.89 3.02 -9.64
C ILE A 265 -12.91 3.81 -8.80
N PHE A 266 -13.03 3.44 -7.53
CA PHE A 266 -14.06 3.95 -6.60
C PHE A 266 -15.50 3.57 -6.95
N THR A 267 -15.74 2.50 -7.71
CA THR A 267 -17.06 1.87 -7.73
C THR A 267 -17.32 1.20 -6.37
N PRO A 268 -18.36 1.59 -5.60
CA PRO A 268 -18.55 1.07 -4.24
C PRO A 268 -18.89 -0.43 -4.21
N PRO A 269 -18.67 -1.10 -3.06
CA PRO A 269 -19.24 -2.43 -2.80
C PRO A 269 -20.77 -2.44 -2.92
N ILE A 270 -21.34 -3.62 -3.16
CA ILE A 270 -22.79 -3.84 -3.18
C ILE A 270 -23.23 -4.73 -2.03
N VAL A 271 -24.52 -4.71 -1.71
CA VAL A 271 -25.11 -5.82 -0.97
C VAL A 271 -24.98 -7.10 -1.80
N LYS A 272 -24.43 -8.16 -1.22
CA LYS A 272 -24.26 -9.44 -1.90
C LYS A 272 -25.60 -9.92 -2.48
N ASP A 273 -25.55 -10.42 -3.71
CA ASP A 273 -26.69 -10.92 -4.50
C ASP A 273 -27.69 -9.82 -4.94
N ALA A 274 -27.44 -8.55 -4.63
CA ALA A 274 -28.22 -7.44 -5.15
C ALA A 274 -28.12 -7.37 -6.69
N GLY A 275 -29.27 -7.30 -7.35
CA GLY A 275 -29.33 -7.34 -8.82
C GLY A 275 -28.77 -8.63 -9.44
N GLY A 276 -28.70 -9.73 -8.68
CA GLY A 276 -28.12 -11.00 -9.13
C GLY A 276 -26.60 -11.00 -9.25
N LYS A 277 -25.91 -10.03 -8.62
CA LYS A 277 -24.45 -9.89 -8.65
C LYS A 277 -23.85 -10.35 -7.33
N LEU A 278 -22.74 -11.08 -7.41
CA LEU A 278 -22.00 -11.55 -6.23
C LEU A 278 -21.33 -10.40 -5.47
N GLY A 279 -20.82 -9.40 -6.20
CA GLY A 279 -20.12 -8.24 -5.65
C GLY A 279 -19.70 -7.25 -6.74
N THR A 280 -19.03 -6.18 -6.35
CA THR A 280 -18.27 -5.30 -7.26
C THR A 280 -16.87 -5.85 -7.41
N ILE A 281 -16.36 -6.01 -8.64
CA ILE A 281 -14.93 -6.26 -8.82
C ILE A 281 -14.20 -4.93 -8.68
N VAL A 282 -13.39 -4.82 -7.63
CA VAL A 282 -12.63 -3.63 -7.31
C VAL A 282 -11.18 -3.83 -7.75
N VAL A 283 -10.68 -2.86 -8.53
CA VAL A 283 -9.33 -2.85 -9.11
C VAL A 283 -8.74 -1.45 -8.94
N PRO A 284 -7.62 -1.30 -8.22
CA PRO A 284 -6.91 -2.33 -7.46
C PRO A 284 -7.78 -2.97 -6.35
N GLY A 285 -7.53 -4.22 -5.96
CA GLY A 285 -8.25 -4.82 -4.81
C GLY A 285 -7.84 -4.20 -3.47
N ALA A 286 -8.33 -4.72 -2.33
CA ALA A 286 -7.94 -4.27 -0.97
C ALA A 286 -6.42 -4.36 -0.69
N ALA A 287 -5.76 -5.30 -1.37
CA ALA A 287 -4.31 -5.39 -1.44
C ALA A 287 -3.64 -4.14 -2.01
N GLY A 288 -4.36 -3.37 -2.82
CA GLY A 288 -3.89 -2.21 -3.53
C GLY A 288 -2.96 -2.52 -4.69
N GLY A 289 -2.60 -1.46 -5.41
CA GLY A 289 -1.53 -1.48 -6.40
C GLY A 289 -0.15 -1.49 -5.76
N ALA A 290 0.10 -0.54 -4.86
CA ALA A 290 1.26 -0.53 -3.97
C ALA A 290 0.81 -0.69 -2.51
N ASN A 291 1.55 -1.46 -1.73
CA ASN A 291 1.28 -1.73 -0.31
C ASN A 291 2.55 -1.46 0.51
N PHE A 292 2.67 -1.99 1.73
CA PHE A 292 3.72 -1.67 2.69
C PHE A 292 5.18 -1.85 2.25
N PRO A 293 5.57 -2.68 1.25
CA PRO A 293 6.92 -2.61 0.71
C PRO A 293 7.25 -1.24 0.10
N GLY A 294 6.24 -0.51 -0.36
CA GLY A 294 6.35 0.84 -0.89
C GLY A 294 7.12 0.92 -2.20
N ALA A 295 7.80 2.05 -2.36
CA ALA A 295 8.65 2.36 -3.49
C ALA A 295 10.01 2.84 -2.97
N SER A 296 11.01 2.77 -3.84
CA SER A 296 12.35 3.28 -3.57
C SER A 296 12.74 4.32 -4.61
N VAL A 297 13.38 5.41 -4.17
CA VAL A 297 13.79 6.51 -5.03
C VAL A 297 15.31 6.60 -5.11
N ASP A 298 15.83 6.87 -6.31
CA ASP A 298 17.23 7.21 -6.51
C ASP A 298 17.42 8.73 -6.38
N PRO A 299 18.07 9.24 -5.32
CA PRO A 299 18.22 10.67 -5.09
C PRO A 299 19.16 11.35 -6.10
N GLU A 300 20.02 10.61 -6.81
CA GLU A 300 20.92 11.19 -7.82
C GLU A 300 20.15 11.48 -9.14
N THR A 301 19.08 10.73 -9.42
CA THR A 301 18.34 10.83 -10.70
C THR A 301 16.91 11.32 -10.54
N GLY A 302 16.34 11.27 -9.33
CA GLY A 302 14.92 11.56 -9.10
C GLY A 302 13.98 10.46 -9.63
N ILE A 303 14.50 9.28 -9.98
CA ILE A 303 13.67 8.18 -10.47
C ILE A 303 13.13 7.36 -9.30
N LEU A 304 11.81 7.23 -9.24
CA LEU A 304 11.07 6.40 -8.30
C LEU A 304 10.78 5.03 -8.93
N TYR A 305 11.07 3.96 -8.20
CA TYR A 305 10.81 2.58 -8.61
C TYR A 305 9.70 2.01 -7.75
N VAL A 306 8.58 1.69 -8.40
CA VAL A 306 7.36 1.20 -7.76
C VAL A 306 7.16 -0.26 -8.13
N GLU A 307 7.13 -1.12 -7.12
CA GLU A 307 6.65 -2.49 -7.30
C GLU A 307 5.14 -2.52 -7.11
N SER A 308 4.42 -3.18 -8.01
CA SER A 308 2.97 -3.21 -7.95
C SER A 308 2.32 -4.48 -8.49
N GLN A 309 1.06 -4.70 -8.13
CA GLN A 309 0.29 -5.90 -8.41
C GLN A 309 -1.12 -5.56 -8.91
N THR A 310 -1.59 -6.32 -9.91
CA THR A 310 -3.01 -6.37 -10.29
C THR A 310 -3.63 -7.63 -9.70
N ASN A 311 -4.43 -7.45 -8.65
CA ASN A 311 -5.21 -8.53 -8.02
C ASN A 311 -6.63 -8.04 -7.73
N PRO A 312 -7.55 -8.20 -8.69
CA PRO A 312 -8.96 -7.84 -8.53
C PRO A 312 -9.61 -8.62 -7.39
N ILE A 313 -10.41 -7.95 -6.57
CA ILE A 313 -11.18 -8.58 -5.48
C ILE A 313 -12.67 -8.29 -5.68
N GLY A 314 -13.50 -9.32 -5.53
CA GLY A 314 -14.95 -9.16 -5.50
C GLY A 314 -15.36 -8.66 -4.12
N MET A 315 -15.75 -7.40 -4.01
CA MET A 315 -16.17 -6.78 -2.77
C MET A 315 -17.69 -6.69 -2.70
N ALA A 316 -18.25 -7.23 -1.64
CA ALA A 316 -19.66 -7.12 -1.31
C ALA A 316 -19.82 -6.96 0.20
N VAL A 317 -20.99 -6.56 0.64
CA VAL A 317 -21.36 -6.55 2.06
C VAL A 317 -22.61 -7.41 2.29
N VAL A 318 -22.76 -7.93 3.49
CA VAL A 318 -23.94 -8.69 3.92
C VAL A 318 -24.53 -8.04 5.18
N PRO A 319 -25.86 -8.03 5.33
CA PRO A 319 -26.48 -7.52 6.54
C PRO A 319 -26.09 -8.38 7.73
N THR A 320 -25.88 -7.74 8.88
CA THR A 320 -25.57 -8.44 10.12
C THR A 320 -26.83 -8.99 10.78
N LYS A 321 -26.65 -10.00 11.65
CA LYS A 321 -27.76 -10.52 12.45
C LYS A 321 -27.96 -9.61 13.67
N PRO A 322 -29.22 -9.36 14.10
CA PRO A 322 -29.47 -8.59 15.31
C PRO A 322 -28.66 -9.13 16.50
N GLY A 323 -27.92 -8.23 17.17
CA GLY A 323 -27.11 -8.55 18.36
C GLY A 323 -25.73 -9.16 18.08
N THR A 324 -25.31 -9.33 16.81
CA THR A 324 -23.96 -9.86 16.50
C THR A 324 -22.94 -8.79 16.12
N SER A 325 -23.37 -7.58 15.82
CA SER A 325 -22.53 -6.47 15.38
C SER A 325 -23.25 -5.15 15.63
N ASP A 326 -22.50 -4.10 15.90
CA ASP A 326 -23.04 -2.74 15.86
C ASP A 326 -23.23 -2.26 14.41
N TRP A 327 -22.48 -2.80 13.44
CA TRP A 327 -22.58 -2.43 12.03
C TRP A 327 -23.78 -3.11 11.36
N ASP A 328 -24.51 -2.37 10.53
CA ASP A 328 -25.65 -2.93 9.79
C ASP A 328 -25.19 -3.89 8.69
N TYR A 329 -24.00 -3.64 8.14
CA TYR A 329 -23.37 -4.42 7.09
C TYR A 329 -21.91 -4.75 7.44
N VAL A 330 -21.46 -5.93 7.03
CA VAL A 330 -20.06 -6.38 7.14
C VAL A 330 -19.56 -6.94 5.81
N ILE A 331 -18.25 -6.88 5.59
CA ILE A 331 -17.60 -7.36 4.38
C ILE A 331 -17.85 -8.84 4.11
N ALA A 332 -18.09 -9.15 2.84
CA ALA A 332 -18.21 -10.49 2.29
C ALA A 332 -17.43 -10.59 0.98
N TYR A 333 -16.14 -10.88 1.07
CA TYR A 333 -15.30 -11.10 -0.10
C TYR A 333 -15.82 -12.23 -0.99
N GLN A 334 -15.76 -12.00 -2.30
CA GLN A 334 -16.16 -12.95 -3.33
C GLN A 334 -14.96 -13.38 -4.19
N PRO A 335 -14.90 -14.67 -4.58
CA PRO A 335 -13.78 -15.19 -5.34
C PRO A 335 -13.77 -14.70 -6.79
N THR A 336 -12.72 -13.98 -7.19
CA THR A 336 -12.49 -13.45 -8.54
C THR A 336 -11.65 -14.39 -9.42
N ARG A 337 -11.83 -15.71 -9.28
CA ARG A 337 -11.13 -16.69 -10.12
C ARG A 337 -11.54 -16.51 -11.58
N GLY A 338 -10.54 -16.40 -12.45
CA GLY A 338 -10.76 -16.33 -13.89
C GLY A 338 -10.87 -17.70 -14.55
N PRO A 339 -10.95 -17.71 -15.90
CA PRO A 339 -11.15 -18.91 -16.70
C PRO A 339 -10.14 -20.01 -16.41
N GLN A 340 -10.61 -21.23 -16.21
CA GLN A 340 -9.76 -22.41 -15.97
C GLN A 340 -8.72 -22.24 -14.84
N GLY A 341 -8.91 -21.28 -13.92
CA GLY A 341 -7.98 -20.96 -12.84
C GLY A 341 -6.91 -19.91 -13.18
N LEU A 342 -6.90 -19.35 -14.39
CA LEU A 342 -6.10 -18.18 -14.75
C LEU A 342 -6.62 -16.92 -14.05
N PRO A 343 -5.81 -15.86 -13.92
CA PRO A 343 -6.30 -14.54 -13.52
C PRO A 343 -7.41 -14.04 -14.47
N LEU A 344 -8.35 -13.26 -13.93
CA LEU A 344 -9.51 -12.79 -14.69
C LEU A 344 -9.18 -11.69 -15.71
N VAL A 345 -8.22 -10.83 -15.38
CA VAL A 345 -7.83 -9.65 -16.18
C VAL A 345 -6.54 -9.87 -16.94
N LYS A 346 -6.25 -9.05 -17.94
CA LYS A 346 -5.02 -9.09 -18.74
C LYS A 346 -3.76 -8.80 -17.89
N PRO A 347 -2.62 -9.46 -18.20
CA PRO A 347 -1.33 -9.18 -17.58
C PRO A 347 -0.80 -7.78 -17.95
N PRO A 348 0.27 -7.29 -17.29
CA PRO A 348 1.06 -7.95 -16.24
C PRO A 348 0.29 -8.16 -14.92
N TYR A 349 0.54 -9.21 -14.16
CA TYR A 349 -0.09 -9.46 -12.85
C TYR A 349 0.68 -8.86 -11.67
N ARG A 350 1.98 -8.66 -11.89
CA ARG A 350 2.91 -7.94 -11.02
C ARG A 350 3.93 -7.24 -11.92
N ARG A 351 4.40 -6.06 -11.53
CA ARG A 351 5.31 -5.25 -12.32
C ARG A 351 6.22 -4.39 -11.47
N ILE A 352 7.27 -3.89 -12.10
CA ILE A 352 8.07 -2.78 -11.58
C ILE A 352 7.93 -1.64 -12.59
N THR A 353 7.61 -0.44 -12.09
CA THR A 353 7.49 0.79 -12.87
C THR A 353 8.55 1.77 -12.42
N ALA A 354 9.35 2.29 -13.35
CA ALA A 354 10.25 3.42 -13.10
C ALA A 354 9.56 4.72 -13.53
N ILE A 355 9.52 5.69 -12.62
CA ILE A 355 8.85 6.98 -12.81
C ILE A 355 9.88 8.08 -12.60
N ASP A 356 10.08 8.94 -13.59
CA ASP A 356 10.93 10.13 -13.44
C ASP A 356 10.14 11.24 -12.76
N LEU A 357 10.48 11.56 -11.51
CA LEU A 357 9.78 12.59 -10.74
C LEU A 357 10.16 14.02 -11.16
N ASN A 358 11.12 14.22 -12.07
CA ASN A 358 11.40 15.53 -12.66
C ASN A 358 10.38 15.88 -13.77
N THR A 359 9.77 14.87 -14.40
CA THR A 359 8.84 15.04 -15.54
C THR A 359 7.44 14.51 -15.26
N GLY A 360 7.32 13.59 -14.32
CA GLY A 360 6.10 12.84 -14.01
C GLY A 360 5.81 11.72 -15.02
N GLU A 361 6.77 11.34 -15.86
CA GLU A 361 6.59 10.31 -16.89
C GLU A 361 7.11 8.94 -16.44
N HIS A 362 6.53 7.88 -17.00
CA HIS A 362 7.10 6.53 -16.84
C HIS A 362 8.32 6.39 -17.76
N VAL A 363 9.46 5.99 -17.18
CA VAL A 363 10.68 5.70 -17.93
C VAL A 363 10.57 4.32 -18.59
N TRP A 364 10.12 3.34 -17.82
CA TRP A 364 9.83 1.99 -18.28
C TRP A 364 8.90 1.28 -17.29
N GLN A 365 8.24 0.22 -17.77
CA GLN A 365 7.47 -0.69 -16.95
C GLN A 365 7.69 -2.12 -17.45
N ILE A 366 8.01 -3.04 -16.53
CA ILE A 366 8.29 -4.45 -16.87
C ILE A 366 7.39 -5.38 -16.05
N PRO A 367 6.96 -6.54 -16.60
CA PRO A 367 6.39 -7.61 -15.81
C PRO A 367 7.42 -8.13 -14.79
N PHE A 368 7.02 -8.28 -13.53
CA PHE A 368 7.89 -8.81 -12.47
C PHE A 368 7.48 -10.24 -12.11
N GLY A 369 8.20 -11.20 -12.68
CA GLY A 369 7.89 -12.64 -12.60
C GLY A 369 7.39 -13.20 -13.91
N ASN A 370 7.52 -14.52 -14.06
CA ASN A 370 7.11 -15.23 -15.27
C ASN A 370 5.58 -15.29 -15.39
N GLY A 371 4.88 -15.43 -14.26
CA GLY A 371 3.42 -15.59 -14.25
C GLY A 371 2.97 -16.98 -14.72
N PRO A 372 1.68 -17.16 -15.04
CA PRO A 372 1.11 -18.46 -15.37
C PRO A 372 1.46 -18.95 -16.79
N THR A 373 2.61 -18.58 -17.36
CA THR A 373 3.00 -18.94 -18.74
C THR A 373 3.08 -20.45 -18.98
N ASN A 374 3.37 -21.24 -17.94
CA ASN A 374 3.38 -22.70 -18.00
C ASN A 374 1.98 -23.35 -17.84
N HIS A 375 0.91 -22.56 -17.71
CA HIS A 375 -0.44 -23.08 -17.52
C HIS A 375 -0.93 -23.85 -18.76
N PRO A 376 -1.55 -25.03 -18.62
CA PRO A 376 -1.94 -25.88 -19.76
C PRO A 376 -2.75 -25.18 -20.84
N ALA A 377 -3.59 -24.20 -20.46
CA ALA A 377 -4.44 -23.46 -21.39
C ALA A 377 -3.70 -22.42 -22.26
N ILE A 378 -2.48 -22.00 -21.88
CA ILE A 378 -1.74 -20.92 -22.57
C ILE A 378 -0.26 -21.23 -22.84
N LYS A 379 0.27 -22.36 -22.36
CA LYS A 379 1.68 -22.73 -22.53
C LYS A 379 2.13 -22.81 -23.99
N ASP A 380 1.23 -23.24 -24.88
CA ASP A 380 1.54 -23.43 -26.30
C ASP A 380 1.62 -22.09 -27.06
N LEU A 381 1.19 -20.99 -26.43
CA LEU A 381 1.30 -19.64 -26.98
C LEU A 381 2.71 -19.04 -26.84
N ASN A 382 3.60 -19.67 -26.06
CA ASN A 382 4.98 -19.23 -25.84
C ASN A 382 5.08 -17.75 -25.42
N LEU A 383 4.21 -17.34 -24.51
CA LEU A 383 4.16 -15.97 -24.00
C LEU A 383 5.43 -15.62 -23.21
N GLY A 384 5.89 -14.38 -23.34
CA GLY A 384 6.92 -13.83 -22.46
C GLY A 384 6.41 -13.64 -21.01
N PRO A 385 7.23 -13.05 -20.13
CA PRO A 385 6.87 -12.84 -18.73
C PRO A 385 5.54 -12.07 -18.57
N LEU A 386 4.65 -12.59 -17.73
CA LEU A 386 3.32 -12.01 -17.47
C LEU A 386 3.20 -11.40 -16.07
N GLY A 387 4.27 -11.43 -15.26
CA GLY A 387 4.25 -11.03 -13.86
C GLY A 387 3.67 -12.12 -12.96
N SER A 388 4.29 -12.35 -11.80
CA SER A 388 3.85 -13.38 -10.86
C SER A 388 2.50 -13.02 -10.22
N PRO A 389 1.45 -13.85 -10.32
CA PRO A 389 0.23 -13.62 -9.55
C PRO A 389 0.49 -13.97 -8.07
N TYR A 390 0.19 -13.05 -7.16
CA TYR A 390 0.30 -13.32 -5.72
C TYR A 390 -0.78 -14.29 -5.25
N GLY A 391 -0.39 -15.29 -4.43
CA GLY A 391 -1.30 -16.19 -3.75
C GLY A 391 -1.38 -16.00 -2.22
N ASP A 392 -0.50 -15.18 -1.67
CA ASP A 392 -0.41 -14.87 -0.23
C ASP A 392 0.01 -13.40 -0.12
N THR A 393 -0.37 -12.79 1.00
CA THR A 393 -0.22 -11.38 1.39
C THR A 393 0.86 -10.60 0.62
N VAL A 394 0.48 -9.38 0.22
CA VAL A 394 1.12 -8.36 -0.65
C VAL A 394 2.54 -7.93 -0.21
N ALA A 395 3.39 -8.89 0.15
CA ALA A 395 4.35 -8.72 1.23
C ALA A 395 5.71 -9.38 0.98
N GLU A 396 6.02 -9.64 -0.29
CA GLU A 396 7.34 -10.10 -0.70
C GLU A 396 7.88 -9.13 -1.73
N GLY A 397 9.10 -8.64 -1.49
CA GLY A 397 9.80 -7.76 -2.41
C GLY A 397 9.60 -6.30 -2.04
N GLY A 398 10.55 -5.77 -1.27
CA GLY A 398 10.87 -4.35 -1.33
C GLY A 398 11.97 -4.14 -2.37
N ILE A 399 12.10 -2.93 -2.87
CA ILE A 399 13.16 -2.60 -3.84
C ILE A 399 14.37 -2.06 -3.10
N LEU A 400 15.52 -2.72 -3.24
CA LEU A 400 16.81 -2.15 -2.87
C LEU A 400 17.48 -1.55 -4.10
N LEU A 401 17.78 -0.25 -4.03
CA LEU A 401 18.53 0.45 -5.06
C LEU A 401 20.01 0.54 -4.68
N THR A 402 20.85 0.43 -5.70
CA THR A 402 22.26 0.82 -5.67
C THR A 402 22.50 1.85 -6.78
N LYS A 403 23.76 2.29 -6.97
CA LYS A 403 24.08 3.20 -8.07
C LYS A 403 23.69 2.68 -9.45
N THR A 404 23.78 1.36 -9.67
CA THR A 404 23.55 0.75 -10.99
C THR A 404 22.44 -0.29 -11.01
N LEU A 405 22.14 -0.94 -9.88
CA LEU A 405 21.19 -2.05 -9.80
C LEU A 405 19.94 -1.69 -9.03
N LEU A 406 18.83 -2.26 -9.50
CA LEU A 406 17.61 -2.47 -8.75
C LEU A 406 17.54 -3.93 -8.33
N ILE A 407 17.32 -4.21 -7.04
CA ILE A 407 17.27 -5.58 -6.50
C ILE A 407 15.92 -5.78 -5.80
N SER A 408 15.18 -6.81 -6.20
CA SER A 408 13.96 -7.29 -5.53
C SER A 408 13.93 -8.82 -5.58
N TYR A 409 12.89 -9.45 -5.05
CA TYR A 409 12.81 -10.90 -5.00
C TYR A 409 11.37 -11.44 -5.18
N LEU A 410 11.29 -12.69 -5.67
CA LEU A 410 10.04 -13.41 -5.90
C LEU A 410 10.08 -14.75 -5.17
N SER A 411 9.04 -15.10 -4.39
CA SER A 411 8.95 -16.49 -3.93
C SER A 411 8.88 -17.45 -5.11
N LYS A 412 9.64 -18.55 -5.00
CA LYS A 412 9.54 -19.67 -5.93
C LYS A 412 8.14 -20.27 -5.95
N TRP A 413 7.41 -20.12 -4.85
CA TRP A 413 6.01 -20.52 -4.78
C TRP A 413 5.14 -19.81 -5.83
N GLY A 414 5.28 -18.48 -5.97
CA GLY A 414 4.55 -17.71 -6.99
C GLY A 414 4.98 -18.05 -8.41
N GLU A 415 6.26 -18.34 -8.62
CA GLU A 415 6.83 -18.60 -9.95
C GLU A 415 6.68 -20.05 -10.43
N LEU A 416 6.77 -21.03 -9.51
CA LEU A 416 6.86 -22.47 -9.83
C LEU A 416 5.70 -23.30 -9.23
N GLY A 417 4.83 -22.69 -8.41
CA GLY A 417 3.63 -23.31 -7.85
C GLY A 417 3.77 -23.84 -6.41
N ARG A 418 2.63 -24.27 -5.82
CA ARG A 418 2.37 -24.55 -4.37
C ARG A 418 3.38 -25.38 -3.59
N ARG A 419 4.21 -26.16 -4.26
CA ARG A 419 5.18 -27.04 -3.61
C ARG A 419 6.60 -26.45 -3.57
N ALA A 420 6.89 -25.46 -4.41
CA ALA A 420 8.21 -24.86 -4.48
C ALA A 420 8.52 -24.08 -3.20
N GLN A 421 9.74 -24.27 -2.70
CA GLN A 421 10.29 -23.58 -1.53
C GLN A 421 11.41 -22.66 -1.97
N GLY A 422 11.63 -21.58 -1.22
CA GLY A 422 12.69 -20.62 -1.50
C GLY A 422 12.24 -19.40 -2.29
N THR A 423 13.23 -18.65 -2.75
CA THR A 423 13.09 -17.33 -3.35
C THR A 423 14.06 -17.17 -4.51
N PHE A 424 13.65 -16.44 -5.55
CA PHE A 424 14.55 -15.90 -6.55
C PHE A 424 14.87 -14.45 -6.18
N LEU A 425 16.13 -14.17 -5.83
CA LEU A 425 16.64 -12.82 -5.67
C LEU A 425 17.10 -12.31 -7.04
N ARG A 426 16.51 -11.23 -7.53
CA ARG A 426 16.74 -10.71 -8.88
C ARG A 426 17.35 -9.34 -8.87
N ALA A 427 18.36 -9.14 -9.71
CA ALA A 427 18.99 -7.85 -9.96
C ALA A 427 18.70 -7.40 -11.39
N PHE A 428 18.25 -6.16 -11.53
CA PHE A 428 17.88 -5.52 -12.78
C PHE A 428 18.78 -4.33 -13.07
N ASP A 429 18.98 -4.03 -14.35
CA ASP A 429 19.54 -2.76 -14.77
C ASP A 429 18.54 -1.67 -14.40
N LYS A 430 18.98 -0.73 -13.56
CA LYS A 430 18.10 0.30 -13.01
C LYS A 430 17.59 1.28 -14.09
N LYS A 431 18.31 1.44 -15.20
CA LYS A 431 17.95 2.35 -16.29
C LYS A 431 17.00 1.72 -17.30
N THR A 432 17.11 0.42 -17.56
CA THR A 432 16.34 -0.25 -18.62
C THR A 432 15.29 -1.23 -18.11
N GLY A 433 15.39 -1.69 -16.86
CA GLY A 433 14.56 -2.77 -16.32
C GLY A 433 14.98 -4.16 -16.78
N GLU A 434 16.11 -4.30 -17.51
CA GLU A 434 16.59 -5.60 -17.96
C GLU A 434 17.02 -6.48 -16.77
N LEU A 435 16.58 -7.74 -16.74
CA LEU A 435 17.04 -8.71 -15.75
C LEU A 435 18.51 -9.06 -16.00
N LEU A 436 19.39 -8.74 -15.05
CA LEU A 436 20.83 -8.95 -15.18
C LEU A 436 21.30 -10.22 -14.50
N ALA A 437 20.70 -10.58 -13.37
CA ALA A 437 21.07 -11.76 -12.62
C ALA A 437 19.91 -12.26 -11.77
N GLU A 438 19.89 -13.57 -11.55
CA GLU A 438 19.02 -14.25 -10.60
C GLU A 438 19.88 -15.12 -9.69
N VAL A 439 19.61 -15.06 -8.38
CA VAL A 439 20.24 -15.89 -7.36
C VAL A 439 19.16 -16.73 -6.69
N ASP A 440 19.40 -18.03 -6.65
CA ASP A 440 18.56 -18.98 -5.93
C ASP A 440 18.83 -18.88 -4.42
N VAL A 441 17.78 -18.63 -3.65
CA VAL A 441 17.82 -18.63 -2.18
C VAL A 441 16.89 -19.73 -1.69
N GLU A 442 17.43 -20.64 -0.86
CA GLU A 442 16.70 -21.84 -0.42
C GLU A 442 15.50 -21.52 0.48
N ILE A 443 15.55 -20.40 1.20
CA ILE A 443 14.50 -19.97 2.12
C ILE A 443 13.57 -18.92 1.49
N ARG A 444 12.37 -18.82 2.04
CA ARG A 444 11.41 -17.79 1.67
C ARG A 444 11.83 -16.46 2.30
N LEU A 445 12.08 -15.43 1.50
CA LEU A 445 12.47 -14.11 1.99
C LEU A 445 11.24 -13.26 2.34
N HIS A 446 11.39 -12.43 3.36
CA HIS A 446 10.36 -11.54 3.89
C HIS A 446 10.96 -10.19 4.28
N GLY A 447 10.23 -9.10 4.03
CA GLY A 447 10.63 -7.75 4.40
C GLY A 447 11.56 -7.06 3.40
N ALA A 448 12.10 -5.92 3.82
CA ALA A 448 12.94 -5.08 2.97
C ALA A 448 14.37 -5.62 2.85
N LEU A 449 14.92 -5.54 1.65
CA LEU A 449 16.34 -5.78 1.38
C LEU A 449 17.16 -4.60 1.91
N MET A 450 18.29 -4.90 2.56
CA MET A 450 19.29 -3.90 2.95
C MET A 450 20.67 -4.26 2.43
N THR A 451 21.58 -3.28 2.36
CA THR A 451 23.00 -3.52 2.05
C THR A 451 23.90 -2.80 3.04
N TYR A 452 25.07 -3.38 3.33
CA TYR A 452 26.05 -2.81 4.23
C TYR A 452 27.48 -3.27 3.89
N MET A 453 28.47 -2.56 4.44
CA MET A 453 29.88 -2.90 4.35
C MET A 453 30.38 -3.50 5.66
N HIS A 454 31.09 -4.63 5.59
CA HIS A 454 31.81 -5.19 6.73
C HIS A 454 33.19 -5.67 6.29
N LYS A 455 34.25 -5.15 6.95
CA LYS A 455 35.65 -5.49 6.66
C LYS A 455 36.00 -5.39 5.16
N GLY A 456 35.58 -4.30 4.52
CA GLY A 456 35.86 -4.03 3.10
C GLY A 456 35.05 -4.86 2.10
N ARG A 457 34.05 -5.63 2.55
CA ARG A 457 33.18 -6.44 1.68
C ARG A 457 31.73 -5.99 1.81
N GLN A 458 31.04 -5.88 0.68
CA GLN A 458 29.61 -5.55 0.64
C GLN A 458 28.76 -6.80 0.84
N TYR A 459 27.65 -6.62 1.55
CA TYR A 459 26.65 -7.64 1.82
C TYR A 459 25.27 -7.13 1.44
N VAL A 460 24.40 -8.03 0.98
CA VAL A 460 22.95 -7.82 0.91
C VAL A 460 22.32 -8.69 1.99
N ALA A 461 21.46 -8.12 2.83
CA ALA A 461 20.79 -8.84 3.89
C ALA A 461 19.28 -8.63 3.87
N VAL A 462 18.56 -9.65 4.33
CA VAL A 462 17.09 -9.72 4.30
C VAL A 462 16.63 -10.81 5.26
N ALA A 463 15.47 -10.61 5.89
CA ALA A 463 14.87 -11.64 6.73
C ALA A 463 14.27 -12.75 5.87
N GLY A 464 14.21 -13.98 6.39
CA GLY A 464 13.50 -15.07 5.74
C GLY A 464 13.04 -16.13 6.72
N GLY A 465 12.31 -17.12 6.22
CA GLY A 465 11.66 -18.15 7.03
C GLY A 465 10.45 -17.60 7.79
N GLY A 466 10.32 -17.93 9.08
CA GLY A 466 9.34 -17.36 10.00
C GLY A 466 7.93 -17.95 9.91
N ARG A 467 7.59 -18.70 8.86
CA ARG A 467 6.27 -19.38 8.74
C ARG A 467 6.19 -20.67 9.53
N ARG A 468 7.33 -21.26 9.88
CA ARG A 468 7.41 -22.53 10.63
C ARG A 468 8.29 -22.41 11.86
N GLY A 469 8.42 -21.19 12.40
CA GLY A 469 9.32 -20.91 13.53
C GLY A 469 10.82 -20.92 13.15
N ASP A 470 11.11 -20.82 11.85
CA ASP A 470 12.42 -20.90 11.21
C ASP A 470 12.94 -19.52 10.77
N GLY A 471 12.58 -18.46 11.51
CA GLY A 471 12.95 -17.08 11.15
C GLY A 471 14.45 -16.82 11.29
N GLU A 472 15.09 -16.31 10.24
CA GLU A 472 16.51 -15.96 10.24
C GLU A 472 16.82 -14.71 9.40
N LEU A 473 18.02 -14.14 9.59
CA LEU A 473 18.57 -13.10 8.73
C LEU A 473 19.57 -13.75 7.76
N VAL A 474 19.28 -13.66 6.46
CA VAL A 474 20.19 -14.12 5.40
C VAL A 474 21.07 -12.97 4.99
N ALA A 475 22.39 -13.18 4.97
CA ALA A 475 23.37 -12.20 4.50
C ALA A 475 24.20 -12.80 3.36
N LEU A 476 24.01 -12.28 2.15
CA LEU A 476 24.70 -12.68 0.93
C LEU A 476 25.90 -11.75 0.70
N ALA A 477 27.10 -12.31 0.65
CA ALA A 477 28.33 -11.55 0.53
C ALA A 477 28.76 -11.42 -0.95
N LEU A 478 28.96 -10.21 -1.45
CA LEU A 478 29.45 -9.99 -2.82
C LEU A 478 30.87 -10.55 -3.00
N PRO A 479 31.30 -10.97 -4.21
CA PRO A 479 32.66 -11.48 -4.43
C PRO A 479 33.74 -10.50 -3.93
N LYS A 480 34.83 -11.02 -3.34
CA LYS A 480 35.98 -10.20 -2.91
C LYS A 480 36.83 -9.72 -4.08
N ASP A 481 36.76 -10.43 -5.19
CA ASP A 481 37.52 -10.15 -6.40
C ASP A 481 36.54 -10.01 -7.56
N THR A 482 36.46 -8.82 -8.14
CA THR A 482 35.60 -8.52 -9.29
C THR A 482 36.31 -8.81 -10.62
N SER A 483 37.59 -9.19 -10.61
CA SER A 483 38.37 -9.49 -11.83
C SER A 483 37.94 -10.78 -12.53
N THR A 484 37.18 -11.64 -11.85
CA THR A 484 36.62 -12.88 -12.40
C THR A 484 35.17 -12.75 -12.86
N VAL A 485 34.55 -11.58 -12.66
CA VAL A 485 33.25 -11.27 -13.25
C VAL A 485 33.54 -10.84 -14.69
N PRO A 486 33.15 -11.63 -15.72
CA PRO A 486 33.42 -11.25 -17.10
C PRO A 486 32.86 -9.85 -17.37
N ALA A 487 33.68 -8.97 -17.93
CA ALA A 487 33.23 -7.69 -18.45
C ALA A 487 32.10 -7.97 -19.44
N ARG A 488 30.94 -7.34 -19.23
CA ARG A 488 29.82 -7.48 -20.16
C ARG A 488 30.18 -6.82 -21.50
N PRO A 489 29.72 -7.41 -22.63
CA PRO A 489 29.92 -6.84 -23.96
C PRO A 489 29.33 -5.44 -24.11
#